data_AF-A0A918JTX0-F1
#
_entry.id   AF-A0A918JTX0-F1
#
_cell.length_a   1.000
_cell.length_b   1.000
_cell.length_c   1.000
_cell.angle_alpha   90.00
_cell.angle_beta   90.00
_cell.angle_gamma   90.00
#
_symmetry.space_group_name_H-M   'P 1'
#
loop_
_entity.id
_entity.type
_entity.pdbx_description
1 polymer ?
#
loop_
_entity_poly.entity_id
_entity_poly.type
_entity_poly.pdbx_seq_one_letter_code
_entity_poly.pdbx_strand_id
1 'polypeptide(L)'
;MIHENPTEFQTIMPFFGEQCGTHSPPPTKRDLNKSGAEVGSNPVFTNTQYVLNVKVHFISNNVPVADQQNKALDIVGSLNINYNPANIFFKYKGYDNISNPALLNFNSTNINTHFTLSTPDAIHIFISDTFNGQSPTSQGTNGICITRMANFGSGFNIYDKFIVIRKDQIPVLNSSAPSNIDFKYYTLAHEMGHYLGLYHTHTQWKMVGGQLEEANDAECGLEENYNGSQWSTLGDRIQDTNPDRSIRKYMNGSAMYNSNCTIRPQGWQANATCSTSVNFNLFNPSMNNIMAYYNTCRTGFSQGQYTYMKNFIADESVPNRFLNTKMNTIDALYLAFEGGYAGGHQGTPPPSTILRFQKGFDYEFVGCGQTTPSVIQSYGIHQIPTGHPYLTSIKITQVSNTDTQNCNYPMPSSFNGGEVITFDTMMYGGDYEIKKLNNQEVLNENLINSLPNGHHIIKKYLDNGQILESNIIKNK
;
A
#
# COMPACT_ATOMS: atom_id res chain seq x y z
N MET A 1 35.94 17.92 -9.55
CA MET A 1 35.90 17.03 -8.37
C MET A 1 35.68 17.90 -7.16
N ILE A 2 34.41 18.05 -6.74
CA ILE A 2 34.06 18.75 -5.51
C ILE A 2 33.88 17.65 -4.46
N HIS A 3 34.83 17.58 -3.52
CA HIS A 3 34.70 16.78 -2.33
C HIS A 3 33.74 17.49 -1.38
N GLU A 4 32.51 16.98 -1.28
CA GLU A 4 31.63 17.36 -0.18
C GLU A 4 32.03 16.55 1.06
N ASN A 5 32.38 17.27 2.12
CA ASN A 5 32.70 16.70 3.43
C ASN A 5 31.44 16.08 4.06
N PRO A 6 31.52 14.91 4.71
CA PRO A 6 30.40 14.39 5.49
C PRO A 6 30.21 15.26 6.73
N THR A 7 29.01 15.81 6.87
CA THR A 7 28.55 16.55 8.06
C THR A 7 28.55 15.65 9.29
N GLU A 8 28.99 16.21 10.42
CA GLU A 8 29.00 15.60 11.75
C GLU A 8 27.66 14.93 12.09
N PHE A 9 27.71 13.65 12.42
CA PHE A 9 26.58 12.92 13.01
C PHE A 9 26.39 13.41 14.46
N GLN A 10 25.31 14.14 14.73
CA GLN A 10 24.85 14.34 16.10
C GLN A 10 24.42 13.00 16.70
N THR A 11 24.97 12.69 17.87
CA THR A 11 24.64 11.50 18.66
C THR A 11 23.18 11.56 19.10
N ILE A 12 22.32 10.77 18.45
CA ILE A 12 20.92 10.60 18.82
C ILE A 12 20.87 9.69 20.06
N MET A 13 20.22 10.13 21.15
CA MET A 13 20.02 9.30 22.33
C MET A 13 19.18 8.05 21.99
N PRO A 14 19.52 6.86 22.51
CA PRO A 14 18.75 5.65 22.29
C PRO A 14 17.39 5.78 23.00
N PHE A 15 16.33 5.92 22.21
CA PHE A 15 14.96 5.77 22.67
C PHE A 15 14.40 4.43 22.18
N PHE A 16 13.77 3.70 23.09
CA PHE A 16 13.27 2.34 22.87
C PHE A 16 12.27 2.32 21.70
N GLY A 17 12.57 1.51 20.67
CA GLY A 17 11.64 1.20 19.60
C GLY A 17 10.50 0.33 20.14
N GLU A 18 9.26 0.75 19.87
CA GLU A 18 8.04 0.01 20.19
C GLU A 18 7.84 -1.13 19.17
N GLN A 19 7.46 -2.32 19.66
CA GLN A 19 7.70 -3.61 19.02
C GLN A 19 6.44 -4.23 18.39
N CYS A 20 6.60 -5.01 17.34
CA CYS A 20 5.75 -6.15 16.99
C CYS A 20 6.73 -7.32 16.81
N GLY A 21 6.64 -8.46 17.49
CA GLY A 21 5.67 -8.86 18.48
C GLY A 21 6.09 -8.57 19.92
N THR A 22 5.82 -7.36 20.41
CA THR A 22 4.97 -7.07 21.58
C THR A 22 4.84 -5.56 21.73
N HIS A 23 3.61 -5.08 21.78
CA HIS A 23 3.21 -3.69 22.07
C HIS A 23 3.44 -2.65 20.96
N SER A 24 2.42 -2.44 20.12
CA SER A 24 2.14 -1.10 19.58
C SER A 24 1.81 -0.16 20.75
N PRO A 25 2.23 1.11 20.74
CA PRO A 25 1.85 2.06 21.78
C PRO A 25 0.32 2.10 21.92
N PRO A 26 -0.20 2.14 23.15
CA PRO A 26 -1.62 2.27 23.36
C PRO A 26 -2.12 3.56 22.70
N PRO A 27 -3.30 3.55 22.05
CA PRO A 27 -3.89 4.77 21.50
C PRO A 27 -3.95 5.84 22.58
N THR A 28 -3.54 7.07 22.25
CA THR A 28 -3.67 8.17 23.20
C THR A 28 -5.15 8.40 23.49
N LYS A 29 -5.49 8.97 24.65
CA LYS A 29 -6.87 9.44 24.94
C LYS A 29 -7.45 10.28 23.79
N ARG A 30 -6.60 10.97 23.02
CA ARG A 30 -6.98 11.75 21.85
C ARG A 30 -7.45 10.86 20.68
N ASP A 31 -6.74 9.76 20.43
CA ASP A 31 -7.10 8.78 19.41
C ASP A 31 -8.41 8.08 19.77
N LEU A 32 -8.61 7.79 21.06
CA LEU A 32 -9.82 7.16 21.60
C LEU A 32 -11.06 8.07 21.59
N ASN A 33 -10.89 9.37 21.88
CA ASN A 33 -12.02 10.31 21.89
C ASN A 33 -12.50 10.67 20.48
N LYS A 34 -11.69 10.42 19.44
CA LYS A 34 -12.08 10.60 18.04
C LYS A 34 -12.69 9.34 17.43
N SER A 35 -12.16 8.16 17.77
CA SER A 35 -12.77 6.88 17.38
C SER A 35 -14.04 6.55 18.18
N GLY A 36 -14.27 7.24 19.31
CA GLY A 36 -15.51 7.23 20.08
C GLY A 36 -16.70 7.92 19.42
N ALA A 37 -16.55 8.50 18.22
CA ALA A 37 -17.68 8.59 17.30
C ALA A 37 -18.00 7.15 16.88
N GLU A 38 -18.87 6.51 17.67
CA GLU A 38 -19.37 5.16 17.45
C GLU A 38 -19.49 4.87 15.96
N VAL A 39 -18.62 4.03 15.42
CA VAL A 39 -18.82 3.43 14.08
C VAL A 39 -19.94 2.37 14.18
N GLY A 40 -21.01 2.69 14.94
CA GLY A 40 -22.18 1.87 15.22
C GLY A 40 -23.36 2.18 14.31
N SER A 41 -23.27 3.22 13.48
CA SER A 41 -24.11 3.35 12.29
C SER A 41 -23.37 2.75 11.10
N ASN A 42 -24.02 1.87 10.33
CA ASN A 42 -23.55 1.36 9.04
C ASN A 42 -22.66 2.40 8.34
N PRO A 43 -21.33 2.24 8.33
CA PRO A 43 -20.47 3.26 7.79
C PRO A 43 -20.83 3.45 6.32
N VAL A 44 -21.18 4.68 5.95
CA VAL A 44 -21.40 5.00 4.55
C VAL A 44 -20.05 4.84 3.87
N PHE A 45 -19.89 3.76 3.11
CA PHE A 45 -18.74 3.60 2.25
C PHE A 45 -18.77 4.74 1.25
N THR A 46 -18.02 5.80 1.54
CA THR A 46 -17.65 6.72 0.49
C THR A 46 -16.86 5.92 -0.52
N ASN A 47 -17.18 6.10 -1.81
CA ASN A 47 -16.39 5.58 -2.93
C ASN A 47 -15.04 6.31 -3.06
N THR A 48 -14.55 6.93 -1.98
CA THR A 48 -13.25 7.58 -1.93
C THR A 48 -12.18 6.52 -2.08
N GLN A 49 -11.26 6.78 -3.00
CA GLN A 49 -10.13 5.93 -3.32
C GLN A 49 -8.85 6.58 -2.84
N TYR A 50 -7.94 5.78 -2.27
CA TYR A 50 -6.64 6.24 -1.80
C TYR A 50 -5.53 5.49 -2.54
N VAL A 51 -4.50 6.19 -2.99
CA VAL A 51 -3.30 5.56 -3.58
C VAL A 51 -2.10 5.95 -2.75
N LEU A 52 -1.41 4.96 -2.20
CA LEU A 52 -0.23 5.13 -1.36
C LEU A 52 1.01 4.64 -2.10
N ASN A 53 2.03 5.48 -2.22
CA ASN A 53 3.32 5.10 -2.77
C ASN A 53 4.05 4.13 -1.84
N VAL A 54 4.70 3.10 -2.40
CA VAL A 54 5.49 2.11 -1.66
C VAL A 54 6.86 1.95 -2.30
N LYS A 55 7.90 1.95 -1.47
CA LYS A 55 9.28 1.65 -1.85
C LYS A 55 9.83 0.51 -1.01
N VAL A 56 10.46 -0.46 -1.67
CA VAL A 56 10.97 -1.69 -1.03
C VAL A 56 12.49 -1.62 -0.91
N HIS A 57 13.02 -1.96 0.27
CA HIS A 57 14.44 -1.93 0.59
C HIS A 57 14.91 -3.34 0.96
N PHE A 58 15.76 -3.96 0.14
CA PHE A 58 16.33 -5.25 0.47
C PHE A 58 17.61 -5.06 1.29
N ILE A 59 17.62 -5.56 2.52
CA ILE A 59 18.81 -5.58 3.37
C ILE A 59 19.47 -6.93 3.14
N SER A 60 20.43 -6.97 2.22
CA SER A 60 21.12 -8.19 1.84
C SER A 60 22.50 -7.93 1.29
N ASN A 61 23.41 -8.87 1.55
CA ASN A 61 24.74 -8.86 0.94
C ASN A 61 24.77 -9.50 -0.47
N ASN A 62 23.81 -10.36 -0.84
CA ASN A 62 24.02 -11.34 -1.93
C ASN A 62 22.76 -11.77 -2.72
N VAL A 63 21.71 -10.95 -2.86
CA VAL A 63 20.55 -11.35 -3.70
C VAL A 63 20.69 -10.79 -5.13
N PRO A 64 20.57 -11.63 -6.19
CA PRO A 64 20.57 -11.16 -7.57
C PRO A 64 19.49 -10.09 -7.84
N VAL A 65 19.85 -9.04 -8.57
CA VAL A 65 19.01 -7.85 -8.81
C VAL A 65 17.65 -8.18 -9.44
N ALA A 66 17.59 -9.12 -10.39
CA ALA A 66 16.36 -9.48 -11.10
C ALA A 66 15.30 -10.15 -10.19
N ASP A 67 15.74 -10.97 -9.23
CA ASP A 67 14.85 -11.62 -8.26
C ASP A 67 14.25 -10.62 -7.27
N GLN A 68 14.96 -9.53 -6.98
CA GLN A 68 14.50 -8.49 -6.06
C GLN A 68 13.33 -7.70 -6.64
N GLN A 69 13.37 -7.33 -7.93
CA GLN A 69 12.30 -6.56 -8.55
C GLN A 69 10.98 -7.36 -8.52
N ASN A 70 11.02 -8.64 -8.93
CA ASN A 70 9.83 -9.50 -8.90
C ASN A 70 9.29 -9.67 -7.47
N LYS A 71 10.16 -9.84 -6.47
CA LYS A 71 9.75 -9.89 -5.05
C LYS A 71 9.13 -8.58 -4.56
N ALA A 72 9.68 -7.43 -4.98
CA ALA A 72 9.11 -6.13 -4.65
C ALA A 72 7.73 -5.95 -5.28
N LEU A 73 7.53 -6.43 -6.51
CA LEU A 73 6.23 -6.45 -7.17
C LEU A 73 5.25 -7.42 -6.48
N ASP A 74 5.72 -8.56 -5.94
CA ASP A 74 4.90 -9.47 -5.15
C ASP A 74 4.44 -8.83 -3.83
N ILE A 75 5.33 -8.09 -3.16
CA ILE A 75 5.05 -7.31 -1.96
C ILE A 75 3.94 -6.28 -2.23
N VAL A 76 4.10 -5.46 -3.27
CA VAL A 76 3.08 -4.44 -3.60
C VAL A 76 1.79 -5.09 -4.13
N GLY A 77 1.92 -6.17 -4.89
CA GLY A 77 0.77 -6.92 -5.39
C GLY A 77 -0.08 -7.51 -4.26
N SER A 78 0.55 -8.06 -3.21
CA SER A 78 -0.18 -8.64 -2.08
C SER A 78 -0.90 -7.57 -1.28
N LEU A 79 -0.30 -6.38 -1.12
CA LEU A 79 -0.95 -5.24 -0.51
C LEU A 79 -2.21 -4.85 -1.29
N ASN A 80 -2.12 -4.67 -2.61
CA ASN A 80 -3.32 -4.38 -3.41
C ASN A 80 -4.38 -5.48 -3.26
N ILE A 81 -4.03 -6.77 -3.32
CA ILE A 81 -5.02 -7.85 -3.13
C ILE A 81 -5.77 -7.76 -1.80
N ASN A 82 -5.07 -7.46 -0.69
CA ASN A 82 -5.67 -7.44 0.65
C ASN A 82 -6.47 -6.15 0.95
N TYR A 83 -6.17 -5.06 0.25
CA TYR A 83 -6.68 -3.71 0.56
C TYR A 83 -7.57 -3.09 -0.53
N ASN A 84 -7.58 -3.64 -1.75
CA ASN A 84 -8.52 -3.26 -2.81
C ASN A 84 -9.99 -3.29 -2.36
N PRO A 85 -10.48 -4.24 -1.53
CA PRO A 85 -11.85 -4.21 -1.03
C PRO A 85 -12.21 -2.93 -0.24
N ALA A 86 -11.21 -2.19 0.23
CA ALA A 86 -11.35 -0.92 0.93
C ALA A 86 -11.14 0.31 0.04
N ASN A 87 -10.92 0.15 -1.27
CA ASN A 87 -10.45 1.21 -2.17
C ASN A 87 -9.14 1.87 -1.68
N ILE A 88 -8.26 1.09 -1.05
CA ILE A 88 -6.92 1.52 -0.65
C ILE A 88 -5.93 0.78 -1.54
N PHE A 89 -5.26 1.53 -2.41
CA PHE A 89 -4.35 1.04 -3.43
C PHE A 89 -2.91 1.43 -3.11
N PHE A 90 -1.96 0.66 -3.62
CA PHE A 90 -0.54 0.86 -3.40
C PHE A 90 0.20 0.97 -4.73
N LYS A 91 0.88 2.10 -4.96
CA LYS A 91 1.69 2.36 -6.16
C LYS A 91 3.14 1.99 -5.91
N TYR A 92 3.69 1.10 -6.73
CA TYR A 92 5.11 0.75 -6.68
C TYR A 92 5.99 1.92 -7.14
N LYS A 93 6.96 2.32 -6.31
CA LYS A 93 7.94 3.39 -6.59
C LYS A 93 9.37 2.90 -6.76
N GLY A 94 9.55 1.59 -6.93
CA GLY A 94 10.86 0.98 -7.11
C GLY A 94 11.37 0.27 -5.86
N TYR A 95 12.62 -0.17 -5.95
CA TYR A 95 13.32 -0.86 -4.89
C TYR A 95 14.79 -0.46 -4.88
N ASP A 96 15.48 -0.71 -3.78
CA ASP A 96 16.93 -0.66 -3.70
C ASP A 96 17.48 -1.77 -2.81
N ASN A 97 18.81 -1.91 -2.81
CA ASN A 97 19.52 -2.87 -1.98
C ASN A 97 20.45 -2.11 -1.02
N ILE A 98 20.27 -2.36 0.27
CA ILE A 98 21.08 -1.81 1.35
C ILE A 98 22.09 -2.89 1.75
N SER A 99 23.33 -2.70 1.33
CA SER A 99 24.46 -3.54 1.75
C SER A 99 25.05 -2.96 3.03
N ASN A 100 24.49 -3.33 4.17
CA ASN A 100 25.02 -2.94 5.47
C ASN A 100 25.03 -4.15 6.43
N PRO A 101 26.20 -4.69 6.75
CA PRO A 101 26.32 -5.83 7.67
C PRO A 101 25.69 -5.59 9.05
N ALA A 102 25.68 -4.35 9.54
CA ALA A 102 25.07 -4.00 10.82
C ALA A 102 23.53 -4.14 10.80
N LEU A 103 22.92 -4.07 9.61
CA LEU A 103 21.48 -4.20 9.42
C LEU A 103 21.02 -5.64 9.15
N LEU A 104 21.94 -6.57 8.86
CA LEU A 104 21.60 -7.98 8.59
C LEU A 104 21.07 -8.70 9.83
N ASN A 105 21.58 -8.35 11.01
CA ASN A 105 21.12 -8.86 12.30
C ASN A 105 20.30 -7.79 12.99
N PHE A 106 19.11 -7.61 12.46
CA PHE A 106 18.23 -6.52 12.84
C PHE A 106 17.70 -6.73 14.27
N ASN A 107 18.06 -5.84 15.19
CA ASN A 107 17.44 -5.71 16.52
C ASN A 107 16.77 -4.34 16.60
N SER A 108 15.50 -4.31 17.01
CA SER A 108 14.69 -3.08 17.09
C SER A 108 15.30 -1.97 17.97
N THR A 109 16.24 -2.26 18.87
CA THR A 109 16.95 -1.23 19.65
C THR A 109 17.87 -0.35 18.80
N ASN A 110 18.40 -0.86 17.68
CA ASN A 110 19.38 -0.17 16.85
C ASN A 110 18.76 0.47 15.61
N ILE A 111 17.43 0.49 15.54
CA ILE A 111 16.75 0.84 14.29
C ILE A 111 16.82 2.32 13.96
N ASN A 112 16.77 3.15 14.99
CA ASN A 112 16.70 4.60 14.85
C ASN A 112 18.05 5.20 14.42
N THR A 113 19.15 4.47 14.58
CA THR A 113 20.50 4.95 14.28
C THR A 113 20.94 4.65 12.84
N HIS A 114 20.27 3.75 12.13
CA HIS A 114 20.75 3.25 10.83
C HIS A 114 19.90 3.60 9.62
N PHE A 115 18.70 4.16 9.80
CA PHE A 115 17.84 4.59 8.70
C PHE A 115 17.73 6.11 8.64
N THR A 116 18.41 6.72 7.69
CA THR A 116 18.06 8.04 7.17
C THR A 116 17.24 7.83 5.90
N LEU A 117 15.92 7.91 6.02
CA LEU A 117 15.02 7.81 4.87
C LEU A 117 15.12 9.11 4.09
N SER A 118 15.70 9.05 2.89
CA SER A 118 15.95 10.23 2.04
C SER A 118 14.69 10.75 1.33
N THR A 119 13.60 9.99 1.37
CA THR A 119 12.44 10.20 0.49
C THR A 119 11.13 10.17 1.29
N PRO A 120 10.57 11.34 1.66
CA PRO A 120 9.30 11.38 2.37
C PRO A 120 8.10 11.02 1.49
N ASP A 121 8.28 10.51 0.27
CA ASP A 121 7.22 10.32 -0.72
C ASP A 121 6.70 8.88 -0.90
N ALA A 122 7.26 7.89 -0.17
CA ALA A 122 6.79 6.49 -0.20
C ALA A 122 6.80 5.80 1.18
N ILE A 123 5.88 4.87 1.40
CA ILE A 123 5.91 3.97 2.56
C ILE A 123 7.09 3.02 2.36
N HIS A 124 7.99 2.99 3.33
CA HIS A 124 9.21 2.20 3.24
C HIS A 124 8.98 0.80 3.85
N ILE A 125 9.27 -0.23 3.05
CA ILE A 125 9.20 -1.63 3.48
C ILE A 125 10.61 -2.21 3.38
N PHE A 126 11.19 -2.56 4.52
CA PHE A 126 12.49 -3.19 4.62
C PHE A 126 12.36 -4.70 4.68
N ILE A 127 13.18 -5.39 3.91
CA ILE A 127 13.22 -6.84 3.83
C ILE A 127 14.56 -7.30 4.40
N SER A 128 14.53 -8.04 5.52
CA SER A 128 15.74 -8.50 6.21
C SER A 128 15.90 -10.03 6.11
N ASP A 129 17.13 -10.52 5.93
CA ASP A 129 17.44 -11.96 5.94
C ASP A 129 17.11 -12.59 7.30
N THR A 130 17.50 -11.95 8.41
CA THR A 130 17.10 -12.34 9.77
C THR A 130 16.47 -11.17 10.51
N PHE A 131 15.49 -11.47 11.36
CA PHE A 131 14.85 -10.48 12.22
C PHE A 131 14.66 -11.13 13.60
N ASN A 132 15.64 -10.89 14.47
CA ASN A 132 15.59 -11.31 15.85
C ASN A 132 14.96 -10.15 16.62
N GLY A 133 13.75 -10.35 17.17
CA GLY A 133 13.11 -9.33 18.01
C GLY A 133 13.98 -8.96 19.22
N GLN A 134 13.48 -8.09 20.11
CA GLN A 134 14.25 -7.65 21.29
C GLN A 134 14.68 -8.79 22.23
N SER A 135 14.11 -9.99 22.12
CA SER A 135 14.50 -11.11 22.95
C SER A 135 15.54 -12.00 22.26
N PRO A 136 16.75 -12.15 22.82
CA PRO A 136 17.79 -13.07 22.34
C PRO A 136 17.35 -14.55 22.37
N THR A 137 16.24 -14.87 23.05
CA THR A 137 15.77 -16.24 23.28
C THR A 137 14.48 -16.58 22.53
N SER A 138 13.82 -15.61 21.88
CA SER A 138 12.55 -15.85 21.20
C SER A 138 12.73 -16.28 19.75
N GLN A 139 11.93 -17.26 19.33
CA GLN A 139 11.70 -17.61 17.92
C GLN A 139 11.51 -16.33 17.09
N GLY A 140 12.27 -16.19 16.00
CA GLY A 140 12.36 -14.94 15.23
C GLY A 140 11.00 -14.33 14.89
N THR A 141 10.92 -13.00 14.88
CA THR A 141 9.69 -12.30 14.53
C THR A 141 9.52 -12.27 13.01
N ASN A 142 8.28 -12.35 12.52
CA ASN A 142 7.98 -12.42 11.08
C ASN A 142 7.96 -11.04 10.42
N GLY A 143 7.49 -10.03 11.14
CA GLY A 143 7.38 -8.65 10.66
C GLY A 143 7.12 -7.69 11.81
N ILE A 144 7.28 -6.40 11.51
CA ILE A 144 7.01 -5.30 12.44
C ILE A 144 6.71 -4.00 11.69
N CYS A 145 5.70 -3.26 12.14
CA CYS A 145 5.51 -1.85 11.83
C CYS A 145 6.09 -0.98 12.95
N ILE A 146 6.97 -0.05 12.59
CA ILE A 146 7.73 0.74 13.56
C ILE A 146 7.38 2.19 13.39
N THR A 147 7.02 2.83 14.49
CA THR A 147 6.81 4.27 14.56
C THR A 147 8.08 4.89 15.14
N ARG A 148 8.83 5.63 14.32
CA ARG A 148 10.00 6.36 14.79
C ARG A 148 9.56 7.72 15.30
N MET A 149 9.81 8.00 16.57
CA MET A 149 9.73 9.35 17.12
C MET A 149 11.09 10.03 16.95
N ALA A 150 11.21 10.94 15.97
CA ALA A 150 12.38 11.81 15.92
C ALA A 150 12.12 13.08 16.75
N ASN A 151 12.74 13.17 17.94
CA ASN A 151 12.81 14.40 18.72
C ASN A 151 13.76 15.37 18.01
N PHE A 152 13.25 16.22 17.14
CA PHE A 152 13.99 17.42 16.72
C PHE A 152 13.86 18.44 17.85
N GLY A 153 14.99 18.92 18.38
CA GLY A 153 15.13 19.77 19.58
C GLY A 153 14.34 21.11 19.61
N SER A 154 13.33 21.28 18.77
CA SER A 154 12.38 22.38 18.70
C SER A 154 10.92 21.97 19.00
N GLY A 155 10.67 20.74 19.47
CA GLY A 155 9.33 20.29 19.89
C GLY A 155 8.44 19.75 18.76
N PHE A 156 9.00 19.51 17.57
CA PHE A 156 8.31 18.79 16.49
C PHE A 156 8.80 17.34 16.43
N ASN A 157 7.94 16.42 16.87
CA ASN A 157 8.13 15.00 16.64
C ASN A 157 7.69 14.66 15.21
N ILE A 158 8.66 14.40 14.33
CA ILE A 158 8.38 13.76 13.04
C ILE A 158 8.20 12.27 13.34
N TYR A 159 6.98 11.77 13.16
CA TYR A 159 6.66 10.35 13.26
C TYR A 159 6.81 9.73 11.88
N ASP A 160 8.01 9.31 11.50
CA ASP A 160 8.11 8.48 10.30
C ASP A 160 7.78 7.03 10.68
N LYS A 161 6.96 6.37 9.87
CA LYS A 161 6.63 4.97 10.04
C LYS A 161 7.27 4.18 8.92
N PHE A 162 7.71 2.97 9.22
CA PHE A 162 8.16 2.02 8.20
C PHE A 162 7.89 0.59 8.67
N ILE A 163 7.93 -0.33 7.72
CA ILE A 163 7.65 -1.74 7.97
C ILE A 163 8.94 -2.53 7.75
N VAL A 164 9.21 -3.52 8.59
CA VAL A 164 10.29 -4.49 8.41
C VAL A 164 9.67 -5.88 8.35
N ILE A 165 9.99 -6.63 7.30
CA ILE A 165 9.50 -8.00 7.09
C ILE A 165 10.70 -8.93 6.94
N ARG A 166 10.62 -10.12 7.55
CA ARG A 166 11.63 -11.16 7.36
C ARG A 166 11.51 -11.74 5.94
N LYS A 167 12.63 -11.98 5.27
CA LYS A 167 12.66 -12.34 3.84
C LYS A 167 11.91 -13.63 3.50
N ASP A 168 11.93 -14.60 4.40
CA ASP A 168 11.15 -15.84 4.28
C ASP A 168 9.64 -15.62 4.47
N GLN A 169 9.20 -14.40 4.78
CA GLN A 169 7.80 -13.98 4.91
C GLN A 169 7.31 -13.16 3.71
N ILE A 170 8.15 -12.98 2.69
CA ILE A 170 7.71 -12.33 1.45
C ILE A 170 6.65 -13.22 0.78
N PRO A 171 5.47 -12.67 0.44
CA PRO A 171 4.47 -13.40 -0.32
C PRO A 171 5.03 -13.75 -1.69
N VAL A 172 4.73 -14.96 -2.18
CA VAL A 172 5.05 -15.37 -3.55
C VAL A 172 3.76 -15.36 -4.36
N LEU A 173 3.64 -14.40 -5.29
CA LEU A 173 2.47 -14.29 -6.17
C LEU A 173 2.76 -15.02 -7.48
N ASN A 174 2.73 -16.35 -7.45
CA ASN A 174 2.81 -17.16 -8.65
C ASN A 174 1.41 -17.33 -9.27
N SER A 175 1.33 -17.42 -10.59
CA SER A 175 0.09 -17.39 -11.39
C SER A 175 -0.85 -18.57 -11.20
N SER A 176 -0.47 -19.57 -10.42
CA SER A 176 -1.35 -20.64 -9.94
C SER A 176 -1.56 -20.40 -8.45
N ALA A 177 -2.77 -19.96 -8.08
CA ALA A 177 -3.17 -19.75 -6.70
C ALA A 177 -2.63 -20.89 -5.83
N PRO A 178 -1.76 -20.62 -4.85
CA PRO A 178 -1.23 -21.69 -4.03
C PRO A 178 -2.42 -22.32 -3.30
N SER A 179 -2.67 -23.61 -3.57
CA SER A 179 -3.73 -24.39 -2.94
C SER A 179 -3.60 -24.46 -1.41
N ASN A 180 -2.47 -24.00 -0.88
CA ASN A 180 -2.25 -23.67 0.53
C ASN A 180 -1.82 -22.21 0.61
N ILE A 181 -2.72 -21.33 1.07
CA ILE A 181 -2.35 -19.94 1.39
C ILE A 181 -1.34 -20.01 2.54
N ASP A 182 -0.06 -19.89 2.17
CA ASP A 182 1.05 -19.86 3.12
C ASP A 182 0.85 -18.63 4.02
N PHE A 183 0.92 -18.81 5.34
CA PHE A 183 0.69 -17.77 6.36
C PHE A 183 1.51 -16.49 6.11
N LYS A 184 2.66 -16.64 5.44
CA LYS A 184 3.53 -15.54 4.97
C LYS A 184 2.76 -14.47 4.20
N TYR A 185 1.70 -14.86 3.51
CA TYR A 185 0.87 -13.97 2.70
C TYR A 185 0.30 -12.80 3.50
N TYR A 186 -0.04 -13.03 4.77
CA TYR A 186 -0.71 -12.03 5.60
C TYR A 186 0.22 -11.27 6.56
N THR A 187 1.49 -11.69 6.72
CA THR A 187 2.43 -10.97 7.59
C THR A 187 2.57 -9.52 7.15
N LEU A 188 2.79 -9.27 5.85
CA LEU A 188 2.91 -7.89 5.36
C LEU A 188 1.59 -7.12 5.47
N ALA A 189 0.46 -7.75 5.14
CA ALA A 189 -0.84 -7.10 5.26
C ALA A 189 -1.13 -6.71 6.72
N HIS A 190 -0.75 -7.55 7.67
CA HIS A 190 -0.84 -7.27 9.11
C HIS A 190 -0.03 -6.05 9.53
N GLU A 191 1.25 -5.98 9.14
CA GLU A 191 2.07 -4.81 9.49
C GLU A 191 1.61 -3.52 8.79
N MET A 192 1.10 -3.62 7.56
CA MET A 192 0.48 -2.47 6.90
C MET A 192 -0.82 -2.04 7.62
N GLY A 193 -1.53 -2.97 8.28
CA GLY A 193 -2.70 -2.63 9.10
C GLY A 193 -2.30 -1.74 10.27
N HIS A 194 -1.22 -2.10 10.97
CA HIS A 194 -0.62 -1.24 12.00
C HIS A 194 -0.14 0.11 11.47
N TYR A 195 0.45 0.12 10.27
CA TYR A 195 0.85 1.36 9.61
C TYR A 195 -0.33 2.32 9.47
N LEU A 196 -1.48 1.77 9.06
CA LEU A 196 -2.77 2.44 8.88
C LEU A 196 -3.63 2.51 10.15
N GLY A 197 -3.03 2.30 11.32
CA GLY A 197 -3.63 2.59 12.63
C GLY A 197 -4.46 1.47 13.24
N LEU A 198 -4.51 0.28 12.64
CA LEU A 198 -5.17 -0.88 13.25
C LEU A 198 -4.35 -1.45 14.42
N TYR A 199 -5.08 -2.04 15.36
CA TYR A 199 -4.51 -2.77 16.48
C TYR A 199 -4.74 -4.27 16.31
N HIS A 200 -4.02 -5.08 17.10
CA HIS A 200 -4.32 -6.50 17.18
C HIS A 200 -5.73 -6.71 17.73
N THR A 201 -6.44 -7.73 17.23
CA THR A 201 -7.79 -8.07 17.73
C THR A 201 -7.77 -8.56 19.18
N HIS A 202 -6.59 -8.80 19.76
CA HIS A 202 -6.46 -9.34 21.11
C HIS A 202 -6.11 -8.31 22.18
N THR A 203 -6.55 -8.58 23.40
CA THR A 203 -6.32 -7.77 24.60
C THR A 203 -4.87 -7.80 25.06
N GLN A 204 -4.11 -6.75 24.74
CA GLN A 204 -2.89 -6.42 25.49
C GLN A 204 -3.04 -5.16 26.33
N TRP A 205 -4.25 -4.58 26.39
CA TRP A 205 -4.43 -3.17 26.72
C TRP A 205 -5.71 -2.97 27.53
N LYS A 206 -5.58 -2.54 28.79
CA LYS A 206 -6.71 -2.13 29.63
C LYS A 206 -6.58 -0.66 29.99
N MET A 207 -7.71 0.03 30.20
CA MET A 207 -7.71 1.38 30.75
C MET A 207 -7.83 1.29 32.28
N VAL A 208 -6.79 1.67 33.03
CA VAL A 208 -6.84 1.81 34.50
C VAL A 208 -6.64 3.29 34.82
N GLY A 209 -7.61 3.90 35.51
CA GLY A 209 -7.52 5.32 35.90
C GLY A 209 -7.41 6.31 34.74
N GLY A 210 -7.81 5.93 33.52
CA GLY A 210 -7.66 6.77 32.33
C GLY A 210 -6.29 6.72 31.67
N GLN A 211 -5.43 5.79 32.07
CA GLN A 211 -4.18 5.43 31.38
C GLN A 211 -4.32 4.00 30.83
N LEU A 212 -3.72 3.75 29.67
CA LEU A 212 -3.66 2.41 29.12
C LEU A 212 -2.49 1.67 29.76
N GLU A 213 -2.81 0.62 30.52
CA GLU A 213 -1.85 -0.29 31.12
C GLU A 213 -1.85 -1.60 30.33
N GLU A 214 -0.68 -2.21 30.21
CA GLU A 214 -0.59 -3.60 29.78
C GLU A 214 -1.38 -4.46 30.78
N ALA A 215 -2.24 -5.36 30.28
CA ALA A 215 -2.98 -6.25 31.16
C ALA A 215 -1.99 -7.26 31.79
N ASN A 216 -1.47 -6.94 32.98
CA ASN A 216 -0.58 -7.80 33.75
C ASN A 216 -1.12 -9.24 33.80
N ASP A 217 -0.22 -10.22 33.76
CA ASP A 217 -0.54 -11.66 33.74
C ASP A 217 -1.49 -12.14 34.83
N ALA A 218 -1.60 -11.39 35.94
CA ALA A 218 -2.46 -11.68 37.08
C ALA A 218 -3.96 -11.42 36.83
N GLU A 219 -4.35 -10.73 35.75
CA GLU A 219 -5.75 -10.33 35.51
C GLU A 219 -6.47 -11.21 34.50
N CYS A 220 -6.51 -12.51 34.78
CA CYS A 220 -7.48 -13.40 34.13
C CYS A 220 -8.96 -13.08 34.45
N GLY A 221 -9.23 -12.07 35.28
CA GLY A 221 -10.56 -11.64 35.73
C GLY A 221 -11.20 -10.50 34.92
N LEU A 222 -10.52 -9.91 33.94
CA LEU A 222 -11.20 -9.18 32.86
C LEU A 222 -11.64 -10.21 31.84
N GLU A 223 -12.59 -11.05 32.25
CA GLU A 223 -13.16 -12.06 31.39
C GLU A 223 -13.80 -11.32 30.21
N GLU A 224 -13.22 -11.47 29.02
CA GLU A 224 -13.85 -11.18 27.72
C GLU A 224 -15.10 -12.05 27.63
N ASN A 225 -16.16 -11.56 28.26
CA ASN A 225 -17.34 -12.32 28.51
C ASN A 225 -18.29 -12.13 27.32
N TYR A 226 -18.28 -13.15 26.45
CA TYR A 226 -19.46 -13.83 25.93
C TYR A 226 -20.14 -13.43 24.61
N ASN A 227 -19.88 -12.29 23.95
CA ASN A 227 -20.61 -11.99 22.70
C ASN A 227 -20.05 -10.83 21.84
N GLY A 228 -18.83 -10.35 22.10
CA GLY A 228 -18.30 -9.16 21.42
C GLY A 228 -18.80 -7.82 21.98
N SER A 229 -19.66 -7.78 23.01
CA SER A 229 -20.19 -6.54 23.61
C SER A 229 -19.14 -5.59 24.21
N GLN A 230 -17.92 -6.08 24.45
CA GLN A 230 -16.83 -5.30 25.06
C GLN A 230 -15.83 -4.73 24.05
N TRP A 231 -16.16 -4.75 22.76
CA TRP A 231 -15.30 -4.23 21.68
C TRP A 231 -14.79 -2.81 21.97
N SER A 232 -15.61 -1.91 22.54
CA SER A 232 -15.20 -0.51 22.79
C SER A 232 -14.09 -0.36 23.85
N THR A 233 -13.90 -1.38 24.69
CA THR A 233 -12.96 -1.37 25.82
C THR A 233 -11.81 -2.37 25.68
N LEU A 234 -11.95 -3.40 24.84
CA LEU A 234 -11.03 -4.53 24.69
C LEU A 234 -10.72 -4.79 23.20
N GLY A 235 -9.65 -5.55 22.91
CA GLY A 235 -9.24 -5.89 21.54
C GLY A 235 -8.76 -4.68 20.72
N ASP A 236 -9.15 -4.63 19.45
CA ASP A 236 -8.79 -3.57 18.50
C ASP A 236 -9.78 -2.39 18.45
N ARG A 237 -10.83 -2.43 19.28
CA ARG A 237 -11.86 -1.38 19.39
C ARG A 237 -12.70 -1.16 18.15
N ILE A 238 -12.91 -2.22 17.39
CA ILE A 238 -13.75 -2.20 16.20
C ILE A 238 -14.93 -3.14 16.45
N GLN A 239 -16.15 -2.67 16.18
CA GLN A 239 -17.36 -3.37 16.62
C GLN A 239 -17.56 -4.73 15.95
N ASP A 240 -17.11 -4.89 14.70
CA ASP A 240 -17.27 -6.12 13.92
C ASP A 240 -16.08 -7.09 14.03
N THR A 241 -15.17 -6.83 14.96
CA THR A 241 -14.06 -7.71 15.31
C THR A 241 -14.24 -8.19 16.73
N ASN A 242 -14.61 -9.46 16.86
CA ASN A 242 -14.72 -10.07 18.17
C ASN A 242 -13.33 -10.12 18.80
N PRO A 243 -13.15 -9.56 20.01
CA PRO A 243 -11.85 -9.55 20.65
C PRO A 243 -11.37 -10.97 20.91
N ASP A 244 -10.06 -11.15 20.81
CA ASP A 244 -9.38 -12.43 21.02
C ASP A 244 -8.63 -12.43 22.35
N ARG A 245 -8.72 -13.53 23.09
CA ARG A 245 -8.02 -13.69 24.36
C ARG A 245 -6.57 -14.07 24.08
N SER A 246 -5.73 -13.05 23.85
CA SER A 246 -4.28 -13.09 23.58
C SER A 246 -3.66 -14.49 23.51
N ILE A 247 -3.46 -14.97 22.28
CA ILE A 247 -2.86 -16.29 21.98
C ILE A 247 -1.51 -16.52 22.67
N ARG A 248 -0.74 -15.46 22.97
CA ARG A 248 0.60 -15.55 23.61
C ARG A 248 0.60 -16.29 24.94
N LYS A 249 -0.47 -16.17 25.72
CA LYS A 249 -0.58 -16.88 27.01
C LYS A 249 -0.79 -18.38 26.83
N TYR A 250 -1.16 -18.82 25.62
CA TYR A 250 -1.70 -20.15 25.36
C TYR A 250 -0.93 -20.94 24.29
N MET A 251 0.05 -20.35 23.59
CA MET A 251 0.84 -21.03 22.55
C MET A 251 1.90 -22.02 23.06
N ASN A 252 1.99 -22.29 24.37
CA ASN A 252 3.04 -23.20 24.89
C ASN A 252 2.76 -24.70 24.68
N GLY A 253 1.71 -25.07 23.93
CA GLY A 253 1.51 -26.45 23.49
C GLY A 253 0.15 -26.69 22.85
N SER A 254 0.15 -27.24 21.63
CA SER A 254 -1.04 -27.67 20.86
C SER A 254 -1.88 -26.52 20.28
N ALA A 255 -2.07 -26.52 18.96
CA ALA A 255 -2.88 -25.52 18.27
C ALA A 255 -4.30 -25.44 18.86
N MET A 256 -4.68 -24.26 19.39
CA MET A 256 -6.02 -23.98 19.92
C MET A 256 -7.13 -24.16 18.88
N TYR A 257 -6.76 -24.26 17.61
CA TYR A 257 -7.64 -24.43 16.47
C TYR A 257 -7.15 -25.58 15.59
N ASN A 258 -8.05 -26.25 14.88
CA ASN A 258 -7.68 -27.23 13.85
C ASN A 258 -7.37 -26.54 12.50
N SER A 259 -6.93 -27.33 11.52
CA SER A 259 -6.71 -26.85 10.14
C SER A 259 -7.95 -26.23 9.49
N ASN A 260 -9.13 -26.49 10.04
CA ASN A 260 -10.41 -25.93 9.58
C ASN A 260 -10.76 -24.62 10.30
N CYS A 261 -9.84 -24.05 11.07
CA CYS A 261 -10.04 -22.79 11.78
C CYS A 261 -11.23 -22.83 12.74
N THR A 262 -11.38 -23.96 13.43
CA THR A 262 -12.37 -24.12 14.50
C THR A 262 -11.64 -24.38 15.81
N ILE A 263 -12.10 -23.73 16.89
CA ILE A 263 -11.54 -23.88 18.23
C ILE A 263 -11.73 -25.32 18.70
N ARG A 264 -10.68 -25.90 19.30
CA ARG A 264 -10.75 -27.24 19.90
C ARG A 264 -11.22 -27.14 21.36
N PRO A 265 -12.39 -27.68 21.73
CA PRO A 265 -12.89 -27.59 23.11
C PRO A 265 -12.16 -28.50 24.10
N GLN A 266 -11.44 -29.54 23.63
CA GLN A 266 -10.89 -30.60 24.48
C GLN A 266 -9.36 -30.57 24.57
N GLY A 267 -8.85 -30.54 25.80
CA GLY A 267 -7.43 -30.70 26.12
C GLY A 267 -6.80 -29.56 26.91
N TRP A 268 -7.57 -28.51 27.23
CA TRP A 268 -7.04 -27.33 27.90
C TRP A 268 -7.07 -27.48 29.43
N GLN A 269 -5.91 -27.73 30.03
CA GLN A 269 -5.69 -27.39 31.43
C GLN A 269 -5.23 -25.95 31.46
N ALA A 270 -6.07 -25.04 31.95
CA ALA A 270 -5.64 -23.71 32.32
C ALA A 270 -4.34 -23.84 33.11
N ASN A 271 -3.31 -23.09 32.77
CA ASN A 271 -2.22 -22.89 33.71
C ASN A 271 -2.88 -22.43 35.03
N ALA A 272 -2.54 -23.08 36.14
CA ALA A 272 -3.36 -23.15 37.37
C ALA A 272 -3.74 -21.80 38.00
N THR A 273 -3.17 -20.70 37.51
CA THR A 273 -3.43 -19.31 37.90
C THR A 273 -4.73 -18.71 37.33
N CYS A 274 -5.34 -19.28 36.28
CA CYS A 274 -6.61 -18.81 35.73
C CYS A 274 -7.71 -19.85 35.99
N SER A 275 -8.13 -19.97 37.25
CA SER A 275 -8.98 -21.07 37.73
C SER A 275 -10.49 -20.88 37.52
N THR A 276 -10.94 -19.87 36.76
CA THR A 276 -12.37 -19.72 36.45
C THR A 276 -12.74 -20.57 35.23
N SER A 277 -13.89 -21.23 35.32
CA SER A 277 -14.48 -22.06 34.28
C SER A 277 -14.83 -21.22 33.05
N VAL A 278 -13.87 -21.05 32.14
CA VAL A 278 -14.11 -20.40 30.86
C VAL A 278 -15.06 -21.28 30.04
N ASN A 279 -16.24 -20.77 29.67
CA ASN A 279 -17.12 -21.48 28.75
C ASN A 279 -16.65 -21.23 27.31
N PHE A 280 -15.82 -22.13 26.80
CA PHE A 280 -15.30 -22.06 25.43
C PHE A 280 -16.40 -22.09 24.36
N ASN A 281 -17.62 -22.56 24.67
CA ASN A 281 -18.73 -22.53 23.70
C ASN A 281 -19.17 -21.12 23.32
N LEU A 282 -18.76 -20.11 24.08
CA LEU A 282 -19.11 -18.71 23.86
C LEU A 282 -17.91 -17.85 23.45
N PHE A 283 -16.74 -18.47 23.28
CA PHE A 283 -15.56 -17.85 22.72
C PHE A 283 -15.58 -17.98 21.20
N ASN A 284 -15.73 -16.85 20.50
CA ASN A 284 -15.79 -16.80 19.03
C ASN A 284 -14.92 -15.65 18.48
N PRO A 285 -13.58 -15.72 18.63
CA PRO A 285 -12.68 -14.71 18.11
C PRO A 285 -12.73 -14.67 16.58
N SER A 286 -12.47 -13.51 15.99
CA SER A 286 -12.34 -13.37 14.54
C SER A 286 -11.03 -14.00 14.04
N MET A 287 -10.93 -15.33 14.06
CA MET A 287 -9.71 -16.07 13.68
C MET A 287 -9.27 -15.83 12.24
N ASN A 288 -10.22 -15.43 11.39
CA ASN A 288 -9.96 -15.07 10.00
C ASN A 288 -9.47 -13.64 9.80
N ASN A 289 -9.38 -12.85 10.86
CA ASN A 289 -8.93 -11.48 10.79
C ASN A 289 -7.42 -11.40 10.58
N ILE A 290 -6.97 -10.56 9.64
CA ILE A 290 -5.54 -10.33 9.38
C ILE A 290 -4.80 -9.80 10.62
N MET A 291 -5.47 -9.02 11.47
CA MET A 291 -4.92 -8.46 12.71
C MET A 291 -4.89 -9.43 13.90
N ALA A 292 -5.42 -10.65 13.73
CA ALA A 292 -5.29 -11.72 14.72
C ALA A 292 -3.99 -12.50 14.52
N TYR A 293 -3.60 -13.36 15.47
CA TYR A 293 -2.37 -14.19 15.38
C TYR A 293 -2.60 -15.63 14.91
N TYR A 294 -3.78 -15.93 14.35
CA TYR A 294 -4.17 -17.25 13.85
C TYR A 294 -3.63 -17.52 12.44
N ASN A 295 -2.32 -17.81 12.34
CA ASN A 295 -1.55 -17.80 11.10
C ASN A 295 -2.17 -18.49 9.87
N THR A 296 -2.81 -19.66 10.02
CA THR A 296 -3.39 -20.40 8.88
C THR A 296 -4.84 -20.05 8.58
N CYS A 297 -5.46 -19.19 9.39
CA CYS A 297 -6.89 -18.91 9.33
C CYS A 297 -7.24 -17.55 8.77
N ARG A 298 -6.26 -16.64 8.70
CA ARG A 298 -6.46 -15.27 8.22
C ARG A 298 -6.93 -15.29 6.76
N THR A 299 -7.94 -14.49 6.45
CA THR A 299 -8.48 -14.35 5.08
C THR A 299 -8.75 -12.91 4.68
N GLY A 300 -8.84 -11.97 5.64
CA GLY A 300 -9.14 -10.58 5.32
C GLY A 300 -9.28 -9.70 6.57
N PHE A 301 -9.51 -8.41 6.33
CA PHE A 301 -9.93 -7.48 7.37
C PHE A 301 -11.45 -7.47 7.52
N SER A 302 -11.94 -7.00 8.66
CA SER A 302 -13.36 -6.72 8.83
C SER A 302 -13.77 -5.44 8.09
N GLN A 303 -15.08 -5.23 7.95
CA GLN A 303 -15.59 -4.04 7.27
C GLN A 303 -15.35 -2.77 8.10
N GLY A 304 -15.45 -2.88 9.42
CA GLY A 304 -15.10 -1.84 10.38
C GLY A 304 -13.62 -1.47 10.32
N GLN A 305 -12.71 -2.45 10.19
CA GLN A 305 -11.28 -2.20 10.00
C GLN A 305 -10.97 -1.44 8.72
N TYR A 306 -11.58 -1.82 7.59
CA TYR A 306 -11.43 -1.06 6.35
C TYR A 306 -11.91 0.39 6.48
N THR A 307 -13.04 0.60 7.15
CA THR A 307 -13.56 1.94 7.43
C THR A 307 -12.59 2.74 8.29
N TYR A 308 -12.08 2.13 9.36
CA TYR A 308 -11.13 2.75 10.26
C TYR A 308 -9.87 3.21 9.52
N MET A 309 -9.29 2.35 8.68
CA MET A 309 -8.09 2.70 7.89
C MET A 309 -8.34 3.85 6.92
N LYS A 310 -9.49 3.89 6.22
CA LYS A 310 -9.83 5.03 5.37
C LYS A 310 -9.97 6.32 6.16
N ASN A 311 -10.63 6.28 7.32
CA ASN A 311 -10.77 7.44 8.20
C ASN A 311 -9.41 7.88 8.73
N PHE A 312 -8.53 6.92 9.05
CA PHE A 312 -7.16 7.20 9.45
C PHE A 312 -6.37 7.93 8.35
N ILE A 313 -6.50 7.49 7.08
CA ILE A 313 -5.87 8.17 5.94
C ILE A 313 -6.47 9.56 5.72
N ALA A 314 -7.79 9.72 5.86
CA ALA A 314 -8.50 10.98 5.66
C ALA A 314 -8.30 12.00 6.79
N ASP A 315 -7.92 11.58 8.01
CA ASP A 315 -7.80 12.47 9.16
C ASP A 315 -6.57 13.39 9.04
N GLU A 316 -6.80 14.60 8.52
CA GLU A 316 -5.81 15.67 8.43
C GLU A 316 -5.40 16.29 9.78
N SER A 317 -6.11 15.97 10.87
CA SER A 317 -5.98 16.64 12.18
C SER A 317 -5.06 15.92 13.18
N VAL A 318 -4.46 14.80 12.76
CA VAL A 318 -3.41 14.04 13.49
C VAL A 318 -2.04 14.43 12.90
N PRO A 319 -0.88 14.07 13.49
CA PRO A 319 0.39 14.08 12.76
C PRO A 319 0.39 13.19 11.48
N ASN A 320 -0.75 12.75 10.95
CA ASN A 320 -0.88 12.04 9.67
C ASN A 320 -0.52 12.89 8.44
N ARG A 321 0.04 14.09 8.61
CA ARG A 321 0.78 14.81 7.56
C ARG A 321 1.80 13.92 6.85
N PHE A 322 2.31 12.88 7.52
CA PHE A 322 3.22 11.92 6.91
C PHE A 322 2.58 11.12 5.78
N LEU A 323 1.28 10.77 5.86
CA LEU A 323 0.63 10.03 4.77
C LEU A 323 0.41 10.90 3.54
N ASN A 324 0.10 12.19 3.72
CA ASN A 324 -0.14 13.11 2.60
C ASN A 324 1.06 13.19 1.65
N THR A 325 2.29 13.13 2.16
CA THR A 325 3.47 13.10 1.29
C THR A 325 3.64 11.77 0.57
N LYS A 326 3.02 10.69 1.04
CA LYS A 326 3.02 9.35 0.41
C LYS A 326 1.85 9.14 -0.55
N MET A 327 0.89 10.04 -0.58
CA MET A 327 -0.29 9.93 -1.43
C MET A 327 0.08 10.09 -2.91
N ASN A 328 -0.70 9.44 -3.76
CA ASN A 328 -0.64 9.56 -5.21
C ASN A 328 -2.07 9.65 -5.78
N THR A 329 -2.18 9.87 -7.09
CA THR A 329 -3.47 9.91 -7.78
C THR A 329 -3.87 8.52 -8.28
N ILE A 330 -5.16 8.34 -8.56
CA ILE A 330 -5.66 7.12 -9.21
C ILE A 330 -5.03 6.92 -10.59
N ASP A 331 -4.82 7.99 -11.34
CA ASP A 331 -4.15 7.95 -12.66
C ASP A 331 -2.76 7.30 -12.58
N ALA A 332 -2.05 7.45 -11.47
CA ALA A 332 -0.74 6.85 -11.30
C ALA A 332 -0.78 5.31 -11.35
N LEU A 333 -1.89 4.66 -10.98
CA LEU A 333 -2.05 3.20 -11.07
C LEU A 333 -2.02 2.71 -12.53
N TYR A 334 -2.45 3.55 -13.47
CA TYR A 334 -2.50 3.26 -14.91
C TYR A 334 -1.18 3.55 -15.63
N LEU A 335 -0.17 4.07 -14.93
CA LEU A 335 1.17 4.28 -15.47
C LEU A 335 2.04 3.04 -15.27
N ALA A 336 2.78 2.66 -16.31
CA ALA A 336 3.82 1.65 -16.20
C ALA A 336 4.86 2.08 -15.15
N PHE A 337 5.41 1.12 -14.39
CA PHE A 337 6.50 1.41 -13.45
C PHE A 337 7.87 1.39 -14.13
N GLU A 338 7.96 0.76 -15.30
CA GLU A 338 9.18 0.66 -16.12
C GLU A 338 8.79 0.83 -17.60
N GLY A 339 9.68 1.47 -18.36
CA GLY A 339 9.41 1.94 -19.71
C GLY A 339 8.74 3.32 -19.71
N GLY A 340 8.33 3.78 -20.89
CA GLY A 340 7.62 5.04 -21.06
C GLY A 340 6.83 5.04 -22.36
N TYR A 341 5.71 5.75 -22.38
CA TYR A 341 5.00 5.97 -23.64
C TYR A 341 5.87 6.86 -24.53
N ALA A 342 6.04 6.40 -25.76
CA ALA A 342 6.76 7.12 -26.78
C ALA A 342 5.95 8.40 -27.11
N GLY A 343 6.38 9.53 -26.54
CA GLY A 343 5.61 10.79 -26.50
C GLY A 343 5.75 11.56 -25.19
N GLY A 344 6.16 10.86 -24.13
CA GLY A 344 6.44 11.44 -22.83
C GLY A 344 5.19 11.97 -22.10
N HIS A 345 4.92 11.46 -20.90
CA HIS A 345 4.68 12.42 -19.83
C HIS A 345 6.06 13.05 -19.56
N GLN A 346 6.16 14.37 -19.68
CA GLN A 346 7.42 15.11 -19.66
C GLN A 346 8.44 14.55 -18.65
N GLY A 347 9.60 14.06 -19.13
CA GLY A 347 10.82 14.05 -18.31
C GLY A 347 11.68 12.78 -18.16
N THR A 348 11.41 11.60 -18.75
CA THR A 348 12.32 10.42 -18.57
C THR A 348 12.32 9.45 -19.77
N PRO A 349 13.22 8.42 -19.80
CA PRO A 349 14.45 8.21 -20.58
C PRO A 349 14.19 7.57 -21.97
N PRO A 350 15.23 7.18 -22.77
CA PRO A 350 15.04 6.61 -24.11
C PRO A 350 14.11 5.39 -24.10
N PRO A 351 13.43 5.09 -25.22
CA PRO A 351 12.40 4.05 -25.29
C PRO A 351 13.02 2.68 -25.09
N SER A 352 13.13 2.26 -23.83
CA SER A 352 12.82 0.86 -23.51
C SER A 352 11.37 0.65 -23.99
N THR A 353 11.21 -0.13 -25.05
CA THR A 353 9.92 -0.38 -25.71
C THR A 353 8.97 -1.23 -24.87
N ILE A 354 9.47 -1.81 -23.77
CA ILE A 354 8.70 -2.74 -22.95
C ILE A 354 8.13 -1.97 -21.76
N LEU A 355 6.87 -1.60 -21.88
CA LEU A 355 6.06 -1.10 -20.75
C LEU A 355 5.80 -2.25 -19.78
N ARG A 356 6.07 -2.04 -18.49
CA ARG A 356 5.76 -3.03 -17.45
C ARG A 356 4.86 -2.43 -16.38
N PHE A 357 3.82 -3.17 -16.01
CA PHE A 357 2.82 -2.77 -15.02
C PHE A 357 2.94 -3.64 -13.77
N GLN A 358 2.58 -3.09 -12.61
CA GLN A 358 2.74 -3.78 -11.33
C GLN A 358 1.70 -4.91 -11.16
N LYS A 359 1.99 -5.86 -10.27
CA LYS A 359 1.01 -6.88 -9.85
C LYS A 359 -0.07 -6.27 -8.93
N GLY A 360 -1.10 -7.04 -8.63
CA GLY A 360 -2.15 -6.69 -7.67
C GLY A 360 -3.45 -6.18 -8.28
N PHE A 361 -3.56 -6.21 -9.61
CA PHE A 361 -4.75 -5.77 -10.35
C PHE A 361 -5.08 -6.72 -11.49
N ASP A 362 -6.36 -6.90 -11.78
CA ASP A 362 -6.79 -7.47 -13.05
C ASP A 362 -6.83 -6.35 -14.09
N TYR A 363 -5.96 -6.45 -15.09
CA TYR A 363 -5.85 -5.50 -16.18
C TYR A 363 -6.63 -5.99 -17.39
N GLU A 364 -7.43 -5.10 -17.98
CA GLU A 364 -8.02 -5.27 -19.30
C GLU A 364 -7.50 -4.16 -20.21
N PHE A 365 -6.90 -4.54 -21.34
CA PHE A 365 -6.53 -3.63 -22.41
C PHE A 365 -7.65 -3.64 -23.44
N VAL A 366 -8.30 -2.50 -23.60
CA VAL A 366 -9.56 -2.37 -24.36
C VAL A 366 -9.45 -1.26 -25.40
N GLY A 367 -10.18 -1.34 -26.51
CA GLY A 367 -10.06 -0.37 -27.61
C GLY A 367 -10.31 1.09 -27.17
N CYS A 368 -9.47 2.02 -27.60
CA CYS A 368 -9.61 3.43 -27.20
C CYS A 368 -10.86 4.11 -27.79
N GLY A 369 -11.49 4.97 -26.98
CA GLY A 369 -12.61 5.83 -27.42
C GLY A 369 -13.92 5.09 -27.68
N GLN A 370 -14.03 3.81 -27.35
CA GLN A 370 -15.27 3.05 -27.50
C GLN A 370 -16.07 3.12 -26.20
N THR A 371 -17.39 3.29 -26.30
CA THR A 371 -18.32 3.29 -25.15
C THR A 371 -18.48 1.92 -24.51
N THR A 372 -18.30 0.86 -25.30
CA THR A 372 -18.34 -0.54 -24.86
C THR A 372 -17.14 -1.28 -25.48
N PRO A 373 -15.93 -1.02 -24.97
CA PRO A 373 -14.72 -1.46 -25.64
C PRO A 373 -14.56 -2.98 -25.50
N SER A 374 -14.20 -3.66 -26.58
CA SER A 374 -13.86 -5.08 -26.53
C SER A 374 -12.52 -5.28 -25.81
N VAL A 375 -12.43 -6.27 -24.93
CA VAL A 375 -11.16 -6.66 -24.30
C VAL A 375 -10.26 -7.31 -25.35
N ILE A 376 -9.14 -6.68 -25.63
CA ILE A 376 -8.14 -7.14 -26.61
C ILE A 376 -7.12 -8.04 -25.91
N GLN A 377 -6.74 -7.68 -24.69
CA GLN A 377 -5.81 -8.46 -23.88
C GLN A 377 -6.15 -8.29 -22.40
N SER A 378 -6.02 -9.35 -21.60
CA SER A 378 -6.25 -9.31 -20.17
C SER A 378 -5.12 -9.98 -19.40
N TYR A 379 -4.86 -9.48 -18.20
CA TYR A 379 -3.90 -10.06 -17.27
C TYR A 379 -4.54 -10.14 -15.89
N GLY A 380 -4.36 -11.29 -15.23
CA GLY A 380 -4.86 -11.50 -13.88
C GLY A 380 -3.97 -10.85 -12.81
N ILE A 381 -4.54 -10.74 -11.60
CA ILE A 381 -3.97 -10.07 -10.41
C ILE A 381 -2.53 -10.48 -10.01
N HIS A 382 -2.07 -11.67 -10.43
CA HIS A 382 -0.73 -12.19 -10.14
C HIS A 382 0.27 -12.03 -11.29
N GLN A 383 -0.17 -11.55 -12.46
CA GLN A 383 0.66 -11.40 -13.65
C GLN A 383 1.26 -10.00 -13.74
N ILE A 384 2.41 -9.90 -14.40
CA ILE A 384 3.05 -8.61 -14.75
C ILE A 384 2.73 -8.38 -16.24
N PRO A 385 1.86 -7.43 -16.60
CA PRO A 385 1.71 -7.03 -17.99
C PRO A 385 3.04 -6.47 -18.51
N THR A 386 3.55 -7.02 -19.61
CA THR A 386 4.83 -6.65 -20.25
C THR A 386 4.66 -5.90 -21.55
N GLY A 387 3.57 -5.14 -21.67
CA GLY A 387 3.31 -4.28 -22.80
C GLY A 387 1.99 -3.56 -22.63
N HIS A 388 1.74 -2.62 -23.53
CA HIS A 388 0.45 -2.00 -23.72
C HIS A 388 0.16 -2.07 -25.22
N PRO A 389 -0.82 -2.86 -25.70
CA PRO A 389 -1.13 -2.91 -27.12
C PRO A 389 -1.49 -1.53 -27.68
N TYR A 390 -1.14 -1.26 -28.94
CA TYR A 390 -1.49 0.00 -29.57
C TYR A 390 -3.00 0.16 -29.77
N LEU A 391 -3.46 1.41 -29.71
CA LEU A 391 -4.87 1.80 -29.79
C LEU A 391 -5.74 1.12 -28.73
N THR A 392 -5.13 0.76 -27.60
CA THR A 392 -5.83 0.26 -26.42
C THR A 392 -5.62 1.19 -25.24
N SER A 393 -6.57 1.15 -24.31
CA SER A 393 -6.58 1.86 -23.04
C SER A 393 -6.63 0.83 -21.92
N ILE A 394 -6.19 1.20 -20.73
CA ILE A 394 -6.12 0.30 -19.60
C ILE A 394 -7.37 0.46 -18.75
N LYS A 395 -7.99 -0.66 -18.40
CA LYS A 395 -8.99 -0.78 -17.36
C LYS A 395 -8.44 -1.63 -16.23
N ILE A 396 -8.59 -1.15 -15.00
CA ILE A 396 -8.26 -1.86 -13.77
C ILE A 396 -9.58 -2.17 -13.07
N THR A 397 -10.00 -3.43 -13.08
CA THR A 397 -11.35 -3.81 -12.66
C THR A 397 -11.63 -3.51 -11.18
N GLN A 398 -10.59 -3.56 -10.34
CA GLN A 398 -10.70 -3.21 -8.92
C GLN A 398 -10.82 -1.71 -8.64
N VAL A 399 -10.43 -0.86 -9.59
CA VAL A 399 -10.53 0.61 -9.47
C VAL A 399 -11.86 1.09 -10.05
N SER A 400 -12.22 0.62 -11.24
CA SER A 400 -13.49 0.94 -11.90
C SER A 400 -13.88 -0.14 -12.89
N ASN A 401 -15.17 -0.47 -12.94
CA ASN A 401 -15.72 -1.44 -13.89
C ASN A 401 -16.00 -0.82 -15.28
N THR A 402 -16.00 0.51 -15.38
CA THR A 402 -16.34 1.25 -16.61
C THR A 402 -15.20 2.11 -17.12
N ASP A 403 -14.37 2.64 -16.22
CA ASP A 403 -13.42 3.66 -16.61
C ASP A 403 -12.14 3.06 -17.20
N THR A 404 -11.73 3.62 -18.33
CA THR A 404 -10.51 3.28 -19.05
C THR A 404 -9.59 4.49 -19.09
N GLN A 405 -8.29 4.30 -18.89
CA GLN A 405 -7.32 5.39 -18.87
C GLN A 405 -6.11 5.10 -19.77
N ASN A 406 -5.33 6.15 -20.05
CA ASN A 406 -4.02 6.07 -20.71
C ASN A 406 -3.99 5.33 -22.05
N CYS A 407 -4.79 5.78 -23.04
CA CYS A 407 -4.73 5.17 -24.37
C CYS A 407 -3.30 5.17 -24.96
N ASN A 408 -2.80 3.99 -25.33
CA ASN A 408 -1.51 3.85 -25.99
C ASN A 408 -1.65 4.07 -27.49
N TYR A 409 -1.44 5.30 -27.94
CA TYR A 409 -1.29 5.57 -29.36
C TYR A 409 0.12 5.16 -29.80
N PRO A 410 0.27 4.47 -30.95
CA PRO A 410 1.57 4.24 -31.51
C PRO A 410 2.25 5.58 -31.73
N MET A 411 3.46 5.74 -31.19
CA MET A 411 4.31 6.83 -31.64
C MET A 411 4.67 6.49 -33.08
N PRO A 412 4.27 7.30 -34.07
CA PRO A 412 4.79 7.12 -35.42
C PRO A 412 6.29 6.94 -35.41
N SER A 413 6.76 5.94 -36.15
CA SER A 413 8.19 5.84 -36.51
C SER A 413 8.68 7.09 -37.24
N SER A 414 7.76 7.82 -37.87
CA SER A 414 7.98 9.06 -38.60
C SER A 414 6.63 9.71 -38.90
N PHE A 415 6.57 11.03 -38.76
CA PHE A 415 5.46 11.81 -39.27
C PHE A 415 5.78 12.25 -40.70
N ASN A 416 4.78 12.26 -41.57
CA ASN A 416 4.82 12.85 -42.91
C ASN A 416 4.10 14.22 -42.91
N GLY A 417 4.47 15.05 -41.95
CA GLY A 417 3.89 16.37 -41.71
C GLY A 417 2.56 16.36 -40.95
N GLY A 418 1.81 17.44 -41.11
CA GLY A 418 0.52 17.65 -40.45
C GLY A 418 -0.17 18.91 -40.97
N GLU A 419 -1.25 19.30 -40.32
CA GLU A 419 -1.88 20.61 -40.49
C GLU A 419 -2.51 21.09 -39.18
N VAL A 420 -2.53 22.41 -39.00
CA VAL A 420 -3.35 23.07 -37.97
C VAL A 420 -4.48 23.80 -38.69
N ILE A 421 -5.70 23.45 -38.36
CA ILE A 421 -6.91 24.15 -38.79
C ILE A 421 -7.30 25.09 -37.65
N THR A 422 -7.25 26.39 -37.88
CA THR A 422 -7.62 27.41 -36.90
C THR A 422 -8.96 28.01 -37.28
N PHE A 423 -9.90 28.00 -36.34
CA PHE A 423 -11.22 28.60 -36.51
C PHE A 423 -11.21 30.00 -35.89
N ASP A 424 -11.68 31.00 -36.65
CA ASP A 424 -11.81 32.35 -36.11
C ASP A 424 -12.87 32.38 -34.99
N THR A 425 -12.57 33.16 -33.96
CA THR A 425 -12.97 32.98 -32.56
C THR A 425 -14.47 33.04 -32.22
N MET A 426 -15.42 33.16 -33.17
CA MET A 426 -16.80 33.48 -32.76
C MET A 426 -17.99 32.82 -33.43
N MET A 427 -17.93 32.08 -34.55
CA MET A 427 -19.15 31.46 -35.08
C MET A 427 -18.92 30.14 -35.81
N TYR A 428 -19.72 29.13 -35.45
CA TYR A 428 -19.94 27.92 -36.23
C TYR A 428 -20.49 28.33 -37.62
N GLY A 429 -19.57 28.59 -38.56
CA GLY A 429 -19.86 29.16 -39.88
C GLY A 429 -18.78 30.12 -40.42
N GLY A 430 -17.74 30.46 -39.65
CA GLY A 430 -16.66 31.36 -40.06
C GLY A 430 -15.55 30.72 -40.89
N ASP A 431 -14.78 31.57 -41.58
CA ASP A 431 -13.56 31.21 -42.29
C ASP A 431 -12.59 30.47 -41.36
N TYR A 432 -11.88 29.48 -41.91
CA TYR A 432 -10.81 28.76 -41.21
C TYR A 432 -9.50 28.90 -41.97
N GLU A 433 -8.39 28.92 -41.23
CA GLU A 433 -7.04 28.91 -41.80
C GLU A 433 -6.42 27.52 -41.61
N ILE A 434 -5.90 26.93 -42.70
CA ILE A 434 -5.12 25.68 -42.63
C ILE A 434 -3.64 26.01 -42.80
N LYS A 435 -2.85 25.80 -41.74
CA LYS A 435 -1.38 25.82 -41.80
C LYS A 435 -0.87 24.39 -41.92
N LYS A 436 -0.26 24.03 -43.06
CA LYS A 436 0.49 22.77 -43.18
C LYS A 436 1.74 22.80 -42.30
N LEU A 437 2.04 21.68 -41.65
CA LEU A 437 3.20 21.47 -40.81
C LEU A 437 4.16 20.50 -41.50
N ASN A 438 5.45 20.81 -41.47
CA ASN A 438 6.49 19.84 -41.84
C ASN A 438 6.79 18.86 -40.68
N ASN A 439 7.65 17.87 -40.93
CA ASN A 439 7.99 16.82 -39.96
C ASN A 439 8.59 17.39 -38.65
N GLN A 440 9.37 18.48 -38.71
CA GLN A 440 9.94 19.12 -37.53
C GLN A 440 8.87 19.93 -36.77
N GLU A 441 8.01 20.67 -37.48
CA GLU A 441 6.95 21.46 -36.86
C GLU A 441 5.90 20.59 -36.15
N VAL A 442 5.58 19.42 -36.70
CA VAL A 442 4.61 18.49 -36.09
C VAL A 442 5.14 17.84 -34.80
N LEU A 443 6.47 17.76 -34.68
CA LEU A 443 7.23 17.29 -33.52
C LEU A 443 7.54 18.41 -32.52
N ASN A 444 7.27 19.68 -32.86
CA ASN A 444 7.56 20.79 -31.98
C ASN A 444 6.65 20.77 -30.73
N GLU A 445 7.22 20.51 -29.56
CA GLU A 445 6.51 20.51 -28.28
C GLU A 445 5.85 21.86 -27.96
N ASN A 446 6.38 22.96 -28.51
CA ASN A 446 5.83 24.31 -28.33
C ASN A 446 4.74 24.67 -29.35
N LEU A 447 4.34 23.74 -30.25
CA LEU A 447 3.33 24.03 -31.27
C LEU A 447 2.04 24.56 -30.65
N ILE A 448 1.50 23.88 -29.63
CA ILE A 448 0.26 24.29 -28.93
C ILE A 448 0.42 25.66 -28.28
N ASN A 449 1.57 25.92 -27.64
CA ASN A 449 1.85 27.19 -26.99
C ASN A 449 1.95 28.35 -27.99
N SER A 450 2.38 28.06 -29.22
CA SER A 450 2.50 29.04 -30.31
C SER A 450 1.18 29.38 -31.00
N LEU A 451 0.11 28.58 -30.79
CA LEU A 451 -1.19 28.85 -31.39
C LEU A 451 -1.79 30.15 -30.81
N PRO A 452 -2.47 30.99 -31.62
CA PRO A 452 -3.22 32.13 -31.11
C PRO A 452 -4.40 31.67 -30.23
N ASN A 453 -5.11 32.60 -29.61
CA ASN A 453 -6.33 32.25 -28.88
C ASN A 453 -7.44 31.89 -29.86
N GLY A 454 -8.16 30.79 -29.60
CA GLY A 454 -9.16 30.24 -30.52
C GLY A 454 -9.33 28.74 -30.41
N HIS A 455 -10.14 28.18 -31.32
CA HIS A 455 -10.32 26.75 -31.48
C HIS A 455 -9.44 26.27 -32.63
N HIS A 456 -8.69 25.19 -32.39
CA HIS A 456 -7.79 24.59 -33.36
C HIS A 456 -8.01 23.09 -33.45
N ILE A 457 -7.92 22.55 -34.67
CA ILE A 457 -7.75 21.12 -34.91
C ILE A 457 -6.33 20.90 -35.42
N ILE A 458 -5.54 20.10 -34.71
CA ILE A 458 -4.21 19.68 -35.16
C ILE A 458 -4.33 18.27 -35.71
N LYS A 459 -4.01 18.09 -36.98
CA LYS A 459 -3.87 16.78 -37.61
C LYS A 459 -2.39 16.48 -37.83
N LYS A 460 -1.94 15.30 -37.44
CA LYS A 460 -0.60 14.80 -37.71
C LYS A 460 -0.71 13.60 -38.64
N TYR A 461 0.00 13.66 -39.76
CA TYR A 461 -0.01 12.62 -40.78
C TYR A 461 1.11 11.62 -40.50
N LEU A 462 0.76 10.35 -40.42
CA LEU A 462 1.69 9.25 -40.16
C LEU A 462 2.16 8.66 -41.49
N ASP A 463 3.39 8.15 -41.56
CA ASP A 463 3.92 7.51 -42.77
C ASP A 463 3.10 6.31 -43.25
N ASN A 464 2.37 5.66 -42.33
CA ASN A 464 1.45 4.56 -42.64
C ASN A 464 0.06 5.02 -43.15
N GLY A 465 -0.13 6.32 -43.37
CA GLY A 465 -1.39 6.92 -43.86
C GLY A 465 -2.44 7.21 -42.78
N GLN A 466 -2.20 6.84 -41.52
CA GLN A 466 -3.10 7.19 -40.42
C GLN A 466 -3.01 8.69 -40.08
N ILE A 467 -4.09 9.25 -39.53
CA ILE A 467 -4.17 10.66 -39.12
C ILE A 467 -4.44 10.70 -37.61
N LEU A 468 -3.57 11.35 -36.85
CA LEU A 468 -3.81 11.68 -35.45
C LEU A 468 -4.42 13.07 -35.37
N GLU A 469 -5.60 13.19 -34.77
CA GLU A 469 -6.31 14.47 -34.63
C GLU A 469 -6.40 14.90 -33.16
N SER A 470 -6.24 16.19 -32.90
CA SER A 470 -6.38 16.78 -31.55
C SER A 470 -7.16 18.09 -31.63
N ASN A 471 -8.14 18.26 -30.76
CA ASN A 471 -8.93 19.48 -30.62
C ASN A 471 -8.40 20.33 -29.46
N ILE A 472 -8.02 21.58 -29.73
CA ILE A 472 -7.42 22.50 -28.77
C ILE A 472 -8.26 23.78 -28.71
N ILE A 473 -8.64 24.19 -27.49
CA ILE A 473 -9.28 25.49 -27.25
C ILE A 473 -8.35 26.33 -26.37
N LYS A 474 -7.85 27.45 -26.91
CA LYS A 474 -7.05 28.42 -26.17
C LYS A 474 -7.89 29.63 -25.78
N ASN A 475 -8.04 29.84 -24.47
CA ASN A 475 -8.73 30.99 -23.90
C ASN A 475 -7.74 32.14 -23.62
N LYS A 476 -8.27 33.37 -23.59
CA LYS A 476 -7.51 34.59 -23.25
C LYS A 476 -7.04 34.62 -21.81
#